data_AF-A0A382IGQ9-F1
#
_entry.id   AF-A0A382IGQ9-F1
#
_cell.length_a   1.000
_cell.length_b   1.000
_cell.length_c   1.000
_cell.angle_alpha   90.00
_cell.angle_beta   90.00
_cell.angle_gamma   90.00
#
_symmetry.space_group_name_H-M   'P 1'
#
loop_
_entity.id
_entity.type
_entity.pdbx_description
1 polymer ?
#
loop_
_entity_poly.entity_id
_entity_poly.type
_entity_poly.pdbx_seq_one_letter_code
_entity_poly.pdbx_strand_id
1 'polypeptide(L)'
;PDYSAAHLIHKKTGIDVVSFGQAGAGSFDGIWLEPVTQFLYINSVRDYKLSSPKNFLVFFYEGNDVYDNIQFLRDNLLETKKKQVERIELKKIKDFLNAEFEKVLNPQFDNSIWKNMLFTRFIFRGISNLAKEWELSNKQTKKKDLYNKVIPEGKGAFASIDGREVQLNLALMNGKKVGLPTHLQAPPQFGFTEVEKKLEITDKSIKLSEYIFNESLARLARFFPQSKIKIVYIPSPVSSYNIVSSHIHYRGFMQYIHVGETAIAKENHFKLCKTIKRFAEFQGLSFINTTKSLRQATLSGFIHGPLDWDHLNQRGYKVLSDDLAKLFLVKKEGIRMDNCVY
;
A
#
# COMPACT_ATOMS: atom_id res chain seq x y z
N PRO A 1 21.37 -4.58 -4.19
CA PRO A 1 21.18 -3.11 -4.14
C PRO A 1 19.97 -2.77 -3.28
N ASP A 2 20.04 -1.67 -2.52
CA ASP A 2 19.08 -1.33 -1.46
C ASP A 2 17.83 -0.64 -2.02
N TYR A 3 16.98 -1.40 -2.72
CA TYR A 3 15.81 -0.85 -3.41
C TYR A 3 14.48 -0.91 -2.64
N SER A 4 14.40 -1.64 -1.52
CA SER A 4 13.15 -1.84 -0.80
C SER A 4 13.37 -1.98 0.70
N ALA A 5 12.29 -1.88 1.48
CA ALA A 5 12.33 -2.09 2.92
C ALA A 5 12.91 -3.46 3.30
N ALA A 6 12.65 -4.51 2.51
CA ALA A 6 13.18 -5.85 2.76
C ALA A 6 14.72 -5.89 2.72
N HIS A 7 15.33 -5.32 1.66
CA HIS A 7 16.79 -5.26 1.54
C HIS A 7 17.43 -4.45 2.67
N LEU A 8 16.83 -3.31 3.02
CA LEU A 8 17.35 -2.43 4.06
C LEU A 8 17.21 -3.04 5.45
N ILE A 9 16.11 -3.75 5.74
CA ILE A 9 15.92 -4.49 6.99
C ILE A 9 16.94 -5.62 7.09
N HIS A 10 17.10 -6.44 6.04
CA HIS A 10 18.10 -7.51 6.01
C HIS A 10 19.51 -6.97 6.29
N LYS A 11 19.92 -5.93 5.54
CA LYS A 11 21.23 -5.30 5.72
C LYS A 11 21.48 -4.78 7.14
N LYS A 12 20.44 -4.36 7.85
CA LYS A 12 20.54 -3.80 9.22
C LYS A 12 20.46 -4.85 10.32
N THR A 13 19.75 -5.93 10.08
CA THR A 13 19.40 -6.90 11.14
C THR A 13 20.05 -8.27 10.94
N GLY A 14 20.54 -8.56 9.74
CA GLY A 14 20.98 -9.90 9.33
C GLY A 14 19.84 -10.91 9.20
N ILE A 15 18.59 -10.50 9.39
CA ILE A 15 17.43 -11.38 9.28
C ILE A 15 17.08 -11.58 7.80
N ASP A 16 16.83 -12.82 7.41
CA ASP A 16 16.32 -13.12 6.08
C ASP A 16 14.89 -12.60 5.93
N VAL A 17 14.67 -11.81 4.88
CA VAL A 17 13.36 -11.22 4.59
C VAL A 17 12.89 -11.72 3.23
N VAL A 18 11.71 -12.33 3.22
CA VAL A 18 10.98 -12.63 1.98
C VAL A 18 9.89 -11.59 1.82
N SER A 19 9.83 -10.95 0.65
CA SER A 19 8.76 -10.02 0.31
C SER A 19 7.87 -10.66 -0.75
N PHE A 20 6.57 -10.67 -0.48
CA PHE A 20 5.52 -11.08 -1.42
C PHE A 20 4.81 -9.86 -2.01
N GLY A 21 5.39 -8.67 -1.89
CA GLY A 21 4.78 -7.44 -2.38
C GLY A 21 4.69 -7.46 -3.90
N GLN A 22 3.50 -7.17 -4.41
CA GLN A 22 3.21 -7.02 -5.83
C GLN A 22 2.58 -5.66 -6.09
N ALA A 23 2.98 -5.01 -7.19
CA ALA A 23 2.42 -3.71 -7.56
C ALA A 23 0.92 -3.84 -7.87
N GLY A 24 0.10 -2.93 -7.33
CA GLY A 24 -1.36 -2.93 -7.51
C GLY A 24 -2.10 -4.04 -6.76
N ALA A 25 -1.43 -4.74 -5.84
CA ALA A 25 -2.07 -5.75 -5.00
C ALA A 25 -2.85 -5.09 -3.85
N GLY A 26 -4.13 -5.43 -3.71
CA GLY A 26 -4.93 -5.07 -2.55
C GLY A 26 -4.64 -5.97 -1.34
N SER A 27 -5.43 -5.82 -0.28
CA SER A 27 -5.21 -6.59 0.95
C SER A 27 -5.42 -8.10 0.77
N PHE A 28 -6.38 -8.52 -0.06
CA PHE A 28 -6.56 -9.95 -0.37
C PHE A 28 -5.30 -10.52 -1.04
N ASP A 29 -4.83 -9.86 -2.10
CA ASP A 29 -3.69 -10.33 -2.89
C ASP A 29 -2.39 -10.33 -2.07
N GLY A 30 -2.09 -9.20 -1.43
CA GLY A 30 -0.83 -8.97 -0.74
C GLY A 30 -0.70 -9.64 0.64
N ILE A 31 -1.82 -9.95 1.32
CA ILE A 31 -1.81 -10.56 2.67
C ILE A 31 -2.10 -12.05 2.59
N TRP A 32 -3.01 -12.49 1.71
CA TRP A 32 -3.46 -13.87 1.65
C TRP A 32 -2.96 -14.60 0.41
N LEU A 33 -3.38 -14.18 -0.78
CA LEU A 33 -3.16 -14.93 -2.02
C LEU A 33 -1.67 -15.18 -2.27
N GLU A 34 -0.87 -14.14 -2.36
CA GLU A 34 0.54 -14.26 -2.73
C GLU A 34 1.37 -14.96 -1.64
N PRO A 35 1.34 -14.54 -0.36
CA PRO A 35 2.14 -15.19 0.67
C PRO A 35 1.82 -16.68 0.84
N VAL A 36 0.54 -17.05 0.83
CA VAL A 36 0.11 -18.44 1.04
C VAL A 36 0.39 -19.28 -0.21
N THR A 37 0.06 -18.80 -1.41
CA THR A 37 0.32 -19.54 -2.66
C THR A 37 1.82 -19.78 -2.84
N GLN A 38 2.66 -18.77 -2.63
CA GLN A 38 4.11 -18.92 -2.75
C GLN A 38 4.66 -19.87 -1.68
N PHE A 39 4.18 -19.78 -0.44
CA PHE A 39 4.60 -20.70 0.63
C PHE A 39 4.23 -22.15 0.32
N LEU A 40 2.99 -22.40 -0.13
CA LEU A 40 2.53 -23.72 -0.56
C LEU A 40 3.32 -24.23 -1.77
N TYR A 41 3.58 -23.35 -2.75
CA TYR A 41 4.32 -23.71 -3.95
C TYR A 41 5.75 -24.14 -3.62
N ILE A 42 6.49 -23.33 -2.87
CA ILE A 42 7.88 -23.62 -2.46
C ILE A 42 7.94 -24.92 -1.63
N ASN A 43 6.96 -25.19 -0.78
CA ASN A 43 6.93 -26.43 -0.01
C ASN A 43 6.40 -27.64 -0.80
N SER A 44 5.93 -27.44 -2.02
CA SER A 44 5.46 -28.52 -2.91
C SER A 44 6.52 -28.99 -3.92
N VAL A 45 7.67 -28.32 -4.00
CA VAL A 45 8.78 -28.71 -4.86
C VAL A 45 9.75 -29.63 -4.13
N ARG A 46 10.48 -30.49 -4.85
CA ARG A 46 11.26 -31.58 -4.26
C ARG A 46 12.38 -31.12 -3.32
N ASP A 47 13.13 -30.10 -3.74
CA ASP A 47 14.43 -29.77 -3.14
C ASP A 47 14.37 -28.54 -2.22
N TYR A 48 13.18 -27.98 -1.99
CA TYR A 48 13.00 -26.81 -1.13
C TYR A 48 11.96 -27.08 -0.07
N LYS A 49 12.27 -26.65 1.15
CA LYS A 49 11.34 -26.67 2.27
C LYS A 49 11.49 -25.37 3.04
N LEU A 50 10.44 -24.57 3.01
CA LEU A 50 10.41 -23.28 3.69
C LEU A 50 9.67 -23.44 5.01
N SER A 51 10.38 -23.23 6.13
CA SER A 51 9.76 -23.19 7.45
C SER A 51 8.77 -22.02 7.54
N SER A 52 7.73 -22.15 8.37
CA SER A 52 6.82 -21.04 8.66
C SER A 52 7.58 -19.78 9.10
N PRO A 53 7.23 -18.59 8.57
CA PRO A 53 7.93 -17.35 8.91
C PRO A 53 7.81 -17.04 10.41
N LYS A 54 8.87 -16.58 11.07
CA LYS A 54 8.77 -16.19 12.49
C LYS A 54 7.98 -14.90 12.69
N ASN A 55 8.02 -14.01 11.70
CA ASN A 55 7.39 -12.69 11.74
C ASN A 55 6.76 -12.38 10.39
N PHE A 56 5.59 -11.72 10.42
CA PHE A 56 5.03 -11.04 9.25
C PHE A 56 5.01 -9.54 9.51
N LEU A 57 5.50 -8.77 8.53
CA LEU A 57 5.24 -7.34 8.45
C LEU A 57 4.19 -7.14 7.37
N VAL A 58 2.97 -6.81 7.78
CA VAL A 58 1.85 -6.57 6.87
C VAL A 58 1.69 -5.08 6.72
N PHE A 59 1.95 -4.55 5.53
CA PHE A 59 1.86 -3.12 5.28
C PHE A 59 0.42 -2.76 4.97
N PHE A 60 -0.08 -1.72 5.63
CA PHE A 60 -1.33 -1.06 5.28
C PHE A 60 -1.00 0.35 4.82
N TYR A 61 -1.15 0.62 3.53
CA TYR A 61 -0.86 1.92 2.94
C TYR A 61 -2.13 2.78 2.86
N GLU A 62 -2.15 3.87 3.61
CA GLU A 62 -3.30 4.77 3.71
C GLU A 62 -3.74 5.35 2.36
N GLY A 63 -2.80 5.56 1.43
CA GLY A 63 -3.03 6.27 0.18
C GLY A 63 -3.87 5.51 -0.86
N ASN A 64 -3.88 4.16 -0.81
CA ASN A 64 -4.57 3.36 -1.83
C ASN A 64 -5.16 2.02 -1.36
N ASP A 65 -4.74 1.41 -0.25
CA ASP A 65 -5.24 0.07 0.13
C ASP A 65 -6.76 0.03 0.27
N VAL A 66 -7.36 1.12 0.75
CA VAL A 66 -8.83 1.22 0.85
C VAL A 66 -9.47 1.20 -0.53
N TYR A 67 -8.89 1.93 -1.48
CA TYR A 67 -9.37 2.00 -2.85
C TYR A 67 -9.16 0.67 -3.58
N ASP A 68 -8.00 0.03 -3.41
CA ASP A 68 -7.66 -1.24 -4.05
C ASP A 68 -8.57 -2.39 -3.57
N ASN A 69 -8.90 -2.41 -2.27
CA ASN A 69 -9.87 -3.37 -1.72
C ASN A 69 -11.28 -3.18 -2.26
N ILE A 70 -11.74 -1.93 -2.41
CA ILE A 70 -13.03 -1.64 -3.03
C ILE A 70 -13.03 -2.07 -4.49
N GLN A 71 -11.93 -1.80 -5.20
CA GLN A 71 -11.76 -2.19 -6.60
C GLN A 71 -11.79 -3.71 -6.77
N PHE A 72 -11.11 -4.47 -5.88
CA PHE A 72 -11.16 -5.93 -5.86
C PHE A 72 -12.59 -6.48 -5.78
N LEU A 73 -13.43 -5.96 -4.88
CA LEU A 73 -14.83 -6.39 -4.80
C LEU A 73 -15.58 -6.06 -6.09
N ARG A 74 -15.33 -4.89 -6.67
CA ARG A 74 -16.02 -4.47 -7.90
C ARG A 74 -15.67 -5.38 -9.06
N ASP A 75 -14.38 -5.67 -9.26
CA ASP A 75 -13.92 -6.43 -10.42
C ASP A 75 -14.38 -7.90 -10.36
N ASN A 76 -14.59 -8.45 -9.16
CA ASN A 76 -14.91 -9.86 -8.99
C ASN A 76 -16.40 -10.16 -8.68
N LEU A 77 -17.14 -9.22 -8.08
CA LEU A 77 -18.57 -9.42 -7.75
C LEU A 77 -19.52 -8.76 -8.75
N LEU A 78 -19.05 -7.84 -9.59
CA LEU A 78 -19.90 -7.18 -10.58
C LEU A 78 -19.85 -7.92 -11.92
N GLU A 79 -20.52 -9.07 -12.00
CA GLU A 79 -20.95 -9.59 -13.29
C GLU A 79 -21.83 -8.54 -13.99
N THR A 80 -21.34 -8.05 -15.13
CA THR A 80 -22.07 -7.39 -16.23
C THR A 80 -23.35 -6.60 -15.90
N LYS A 81 -23.25 -5.27 -16.05
CA LYS A 81 -24.34 -4.26 -16.12
C LYS A 81 -25.11 -3.98 -14.81
N LYS A 82 -24.84 -2.78 -14.26
CA LYS A 82 -25.78 -1.93 -13.50
C LYS A 82 -26.30 -2.43 -12.13
N LYS A 83 -25.59 -3.25 -11.36
CA LYS A 83 -25.94 -3.45 -9.93
C LYS A 83 -24.86 -2.89 -9.00
N GLN A 84 -25.29 -2.06 -8.06
CA GLN A 84 -24.49 -1.27 -7.13
C GLN A 84 -23.88 -2.16 -6.04
N VAL A 85 -22.64 -1.87 -5.64
CA VAL A 85 -21.90 -2.59 -4.57
C VAL A 85 -22.67 -2.59 -3.25
N GLU A 86 -23.43 -1.53 -2.95
CA GLU A 86 -24.22 -1.43 -1.71
C GLU A 86 -25.52 -2.26 -1.72
N ARG A 87 -26.00 -2.71 -2.89
CA ARG A 87 -27.16 -3.61 -3.00
C ARG A 87 -26.78 -5.09 -2.93
N ILE A 88 -25.49 -5.39 -2.90
CA ILE A 88 -25.02 -6.74 -2.67
C ILE A 88 -25.12 -6.99 -1.17
N GLU A 89 -26.01 -7.92 -0.79
CA GLU A 89 -26.14 -8.34 0.60
C GLU A 89 -24.78 -8.72 1.16
N LEU A 90 -24.43 -8.22 2.36
CA LEU A 90 -23.15 -8.51 3.02
C LEU A 90 -22.85 -10.01 3.05
N LYS A 91 -23.90 -10.85 3.17
CA LYS A 91 -23.80 -12.31 3.07
C LYS A 91 -23.16 -12.77 1.76
N LYS A 92 -23.59 -12.26 0.61
CA LYS A 92 -23.01 -12.61 -0.71
C LYS A 92 -21.54 -12.21 -0.82
N ILE A 93 -21.18 -11.04 -0.28
CA ILE A 93 -19.77 -10.59 -0.24
C ILE A 93 -18.94 -11.55 0.61
N LYS A 94 -19.45 -11.94 1.78
CA LYS A 94 -18.78 -12.92 2.66
C LYS A 94 -18.64 -14.29 2.00
N ASP A 95 -19.70 -14.78 1.37
CA ASP A 95 -19.71 -16.09 0.70
C ASP A 95 -18.70 -16.10 -0.46
N PHE A 96 -18.68 -15.04 -1.27
CA PHE A 96 -17.69 -14.86 -2.33
C PHE A 96 -16.26 -14.81 -1.78
N LEU A 97 -16.00 -13.95 -0.79
CA LEU A 97 -14.67 -13.84 -0.20
C LEU A 97 -14.22 -15.18 0.37
N ASN A 98 -15.09 -15.89 1.09
CA ASN A 98 -14.79 -17.22 1.59
C ASN A 98 -14.41 -18.17 0.45
N ALA A 99 -15.16 -18.19 -0.66
CA ALA A 99 -14.82 -19.00 -1.82
C ALA A 99 -13.43 -18.64 -2.40
N GLU A 100 -13.12 -17.35 -2.55
CA GLU A 100 -11.79 -16.91 -3.01
C GLU A 100 -10.67 -17.31 -2.05
N PHE A 101 -10.90 -17.17 -0.74
CA PHE A 101 -9.94 -17.59 0.27
C PHE A 101 -9.68 -19.11 0.22
N GLU A 102 -10.72 -19.93 0.06
CA GLU A 102 -10.59 -21.40 0.00
C GLU A 102 -9.90 -21.88 -1.30
N LYS A 103 -10.05 -21.16 -2.42
CA LYS A 103 -9.34 -21.47 -3.67
C LYS A 103 -7.82 -21.46 -3.48
N VAL A 104 -7.30 -20.54 -2.66
CA VAL A 104 -5.86 -20.40 -2.37
C VAL A 104 -5.28 -21.62 -1.64
N LEU A 105 -6.09 -22.34 -0.85
CA LEU A 105 -5.65 -23.52 -0.11
C LEU A 105 -5.55 -24.78 -0.97
N ASN A 106 -6.18 -24.78 -2.15
CA ASN A 106 -6.17 -25.91 -3.10
C ASN A 106 -5.54 -25.51 -4.45
N PRO A 107 -4.30 -25.00 -4.47
CA PRO A 107 -3.68 -24.56 -5.70
C PRO A 107 -3.36 -25.77 -6.60
N GLN A 108 -3.76 -25.69 -7.86
CA GLN A 108 -3.36 -26.66 -8.87
C GLN A 108 -1.97 -26.30 -9.40
N PHE A 109 -0.94 -26.87 -8.79
CA PHE A 109 0.43 -26.69 -9.29
C PHE A 109 0.74 -27.67 -10.42
N ASP A 110 1.37 -27.17 -11.49
CA ASP A 110 1.86 -27.96 -12.62
C ASP A 110 2.81 -29.09 -12.16
N ASN A 111 2.63 -30.31 -12.68
CA ASN A 111 3.46 -31.48 -12.37
C ASN A 111 4.74 -31.57 -13.22
N SER A 112 5.01 -30.57 -14.06
CA SER A 112 6.20 -30.49 -14.90
C SER A 112 7.50 -30.53 -14.10
N ILE A 113 8.55 -31.14 -14.67
CA ILE A 113 9.92 -31.12 -14.09
C ILE A 113 10.41 -29.69 -13.85
N TRP A 114 9.96 -28.74 -14.68
CA TRP A 114 10.25 -27.30 -14.55
C TRP A 114 9.71 -26.68 -13.25
N LYS A 115 8.75 -27.31 -12.57
CA LYS A 115 8.27 -26.87 -11.25
C LYS A 115 9.37 -26.86 -10.20
N ASN A 116 10.33 -27.79 -10.28
CA ASN A 116 11.43 -27.86 -9.30
C ASN A 116 12.51 -26.79 -9.51
N MET A 117 12.49 -26.08 -10.65
CA MET A 117 13.49 -25.07 -10.97
C MET A 117 13.01 -23.65 -10.59
N LEU A 118 12.71 -23.43 -9.31
CA LEU A 118 12.13 -22.18 -8.78
C LEU A 118 12.87 -20.91 -9.27
N PHE A 119 14.20 -20.93 -9.27
CA PHE A 119 15.03 -19.76 -9.58
C PHE A 119 15.42 -19.63 -11.06
N THR A 120 15.31 -20.69 -11.87
CA THR A 120 15.71 -20.60 -13.29
C THR A 120 14.68 -19.84 -14.12
N ARG A 121 13.39 -19.95 -13.77
CA ARG A 121 12.32 -19.16 -14.41
C ARG A 121 12.59 -17.66 -14.29
N PHE A 122 13.09 -17.20 -13.15
CA PHE A 122 13.48 -15.80 -12.95
C PHE A 122 14.66 -15.41 -13.84
N ILE A 123 15.68 -16.26 -13.96
CA ILE A 123 16.84 -16.02 -14.83
C ILE A 123 16.40 -15.92 -16.30
N PHE A 124 15.60 -16.86 -16.81
CA PHE A 124 15.10 -16.82 -18.19
C PHE A 124 14.23 -15.59 -18.45
N ARG A 125 13.36 -15.23 -17.50
CA ARG A 125 12.50 -14.04 -17.63
C ARG A 125 13.33 -12.75 -17.55
N GLY A 126 14.33 -12.70 -16.68
CA GLY A 126 15.28 -11.59 -16.58
C GLY A 126 16.08 -11.41 -17.87
N ILE A 127 16.63 -12.48 -18.44
CA ILE A 127 17.33 -12.47 -19.73
C ILE A 127 16.39 -12.05 -20.85
N SER A 128 15.16 -12.58 -20.90
CA SER A 128 14.17 -12.22 -21.91
C SER A 128 13.78 -10.75 -21.83
N ASN A 129 13.56 -10.23 -20.62
CA ASN A 129 13.27 -8.81 -20.41
C ASN A 129 14.45 -7.93 -20.82
N LEU A 130 15.68 -8.32 -20.45
CA LEU A 130 16.90 -7.60 -20.86
C LEU A 130 17.06 -7.60 -22.39
N ALA A 131 16.82 -8.73 -23.05
CA ALA A 131 16.86 -8.83 -24.51
C ALA A 131 15.81 -7.92 -25.17
N LYS A 132 14.58 -7.91 -24.64
CA LYS A 132 13.50 -7.01 -25.10
C LYS A 132 13.86 -5.54 -24.89
N GLU A 133 14.39 -5.17 -23.72
CA GLU A 133 14.84 -3.81 -23.44
C GLU A 133 15.99 -3.40 -24.38
N TRP A 134 16.93 -4.30 -24.66
CA TRP A 134 18.04 -4.05 -25.57
C TRP A 134 17.57 -3.89 -27.02
N GLU A 135 16.61 -4.71 -27.46
CA GLU A 135 15.99 -4.59 -28.78
C GLU A 135 15.16 -3.29 -28.93
N LEU A 136 14.45 -2.89 -27.87
CA LEU A 136 13.70 -1.62 -27.81
C LEU A 136 14.65 -0.41 -27.77
N SER A 137 15.77 -0.50 -27.05
CA SER A 137 16.82 0.52 -26.98
C SER A 137 17.48 0.75 -28.35
N ASN A 138 17.63 -0.30 -29.16
CA ASN A 138 18.16 -0.19 -30.52
C ASN A 138 17.13 0.36 -31.53
N LYS A 139 15.84 0.30 -31.21
CA LYS A 139 14.74 0.81 -32.07
C LYS A 139 14.27 2.23 -31.70
N GLN A 140 14.61 2.78 -30.54
CA GLN A 140 14.14 4.09 -30.07
C GLN A 140 15.25 5.16 -29.98
N THR A 141 15.46 5.92 -31.06
CA THR A 141 16.15 7.22 -31.01
C THR A 141 15.22 8.42 -30.78
N LYS A 142 13.90 8.23 -30.64
CA LYS A 142 12.95 9.34 -30.41
C LYS A 142 11.72 8.89 -29.61
N LYS A 143 11.82 8.74 -28.28
CA LYS A 143 10.64 8.70 -27.38
C LYS A 143 10.93 8.80 -25.88
N LYS A 144 12.12 9.24 -25.46
CA LYS A 144 12.47 9.38 -24.03
C LYS A 144 11.87 10.62 -23.35
N ASP A 145 11.18 11.49 -24.08
CA ASP A 145 10.71 12.78 -23.55
C ASP A 145 9.28 12.76 -22.96
N LEU A 146 8.55 11.64 -23.01
CA LEU A 146 7.14 11.63 -22.57
C LEU A 146 6.87 11.17 -21.12
N TYR A 147 7.83 10.52 -20.44
CA TYR A 147 7.60 9.99 -19.08
C TYR A 147 8.39 10.69 -17.96
N ASN A 148 9.25 11.66 -18.30
CA ASN A 148 10.05 12.39 -17.32
C ASN A 148 9.76 13.89 -17.35
N LYS A 149 8.48 14.29 -17.25
CA LYS A 149 8.23 15.64 -16.72
C LYS A 149 8.51 15.60 -15.23
N VAL A 150 9.77 15.93 -14.88
CA VAL A 150 10.14 16.31 -13.53
C VAL A 150 9.13 17.35 -13.09
N ILE A 151 8.27 17.02 -12.12
CA ILE A 151 7.30 17.98 -11.61
C ILE A 151 8.14 19.05 -10.89
N PRO A 152 8.08 20.34 -11.31
CA PRO A 152 8.93 21.37 -10.74
C PRO A 152 8.67 21.48 -9.23
N GLU A 153 9.70 21.23 -8.44
CA GLU A 153 9.64 21.45 -7.00
C GLU A 153 9.38 22.94 -6.71
N GLY A 154 8.49 23.23 -5.74
CA GLY A 154 8.51 24.51 -5.03
C GLY A 154 7.55 25.60 -5.49
N LYS A 155 6.80 25.46 -6.60
CA LYS A 155 5.66 26.37 -6.90
C LYS A 155 4.36 25.69 -6.47
N GLY A 156 3.77 26.17 -5.37
CA GLY A 156 2.46 25.70 -4.92
C GLY A 156 1.41 25.98 -5.98
N ALA A 157 0.53 25.00 -6.22
CA ALA A 157 -0.59 25.19 -7.14
C ALA A 157 -1.66 26.10 -6.51
N PHE A 158 -2.49 26.72 -7.34
CA PHE A 158 -3.61 27.54 -6.92
C PHE A 158 -4.90 27.01 -7.54
N ALA A 159 -6.02 27.13 -6.83
CA ALA A 159 -7.36 26.85 -7.33
C ALA A 159 -8.30 28.02 -6.99
N SER A 160 -9.29 28.27 -7.84
CA SER A 160 -10.37 29.21 -7.53
C SER A 160 -11.48 28.46 -6.78
N ILE A 161 -11.73 28.84 -5.53
CA ILE A 161 -12.77 28.28 -4.67
C ILE A 161 -13.63 29.45 -4.19
N ASP A 162 -14.92 29.41 -4.48
CA ASP A 162 -15.88 30.48 -4.16
C ASP A 162 -15.42 31.88 -4.63
N GLY A 163 -14.79 31.93 -5.80
CA GLY A 163 -14.26 33.16 -6.39
C GLY A 163 -12.97 33.69 -5.74
N ARG A 164 -12.34 32.92 -4.85
CA ARG A 164 -11.07 33.27 -4.20
C ARG A 164 -9.96 32.33 -4.64
N GLU A 165 -8.77 32.90 -4.85
CA GLU A 165 -7.58 32.10 -5.15
C GLU A 165 -7.05 31.45 -3.86
N VAL A 166 -7.00 30.12 -3.87
CA VAL A 166 -6.56 29.31 -2.73
C VAL A 166 -5.31 28.53 -3.12
N GLN A 167 -4.25 28.68 -2.33
CA GLN A 167 -3.03 27.91 -2.50
C GLN A 167 -3.22 26.47 -2.01
N LEU A 168 -2.73 25.51 -2.80
CA LEU A 168 -2.89 24.08 -2.60
C LEU A 168 -1.55 23.41 -2.26
N ASN A 169 -1.62 22.31 -1.53
CA ASN A 169 -0.49 21.40 -1.23
C ASN A 169 0.77 22.13 -0.73
N LEU A 170 0.60 23.13 0.14
CA LEU A 170 1.72 23.87 0.71
C LEU A 170 2.16 23.18 1.99
N ALA A 171 3.41 22.73 2.05
CA ALA A 171 3.98 22.07 3.23
C ALA A 171 4.99 22.97 3.96
N LEU A 172 5.13 22.79 5.26
CA LEU A 172 6.23 23.37 6.03
C LEU A 172 7.43 22.42 6.02
N MET A 173 8.56 22.89 5.50
CA MET A 173 9.82 22.14 5.40
C MET A 173 10.99 23.09 5.61
N ASN A 174 11.92 22.74 6.51
CA ASN A 174 13.04 23.61 6.93
C ASN A 174 12.59 25.01 7.35
N GLY A 175 11.45 25.11 8.03
CA GLY A 175 10.85 26.40 8.44
C GLY A 175 10.30 27.25 7.28
N LYS A 176 10.32 26.75 6.05
CA LYS A 176 9.83 27.44 4.85
C LYS A 176 8.58 26.77 4.31
N LYS A 177 7.69 27.56 3.71
CA LYS A 177 6.55 27.06 2.95
C LYS A 177 7.05 26.57 1.59
N VAL A 178 6.83 25.30 1.29
CA VAL A 178 7.27 24.62 0.06
C VAL A 178 6.05 24.03 -0.63
N GLY A 179 5.86 24.36 -1.91
CA GLY A 179 4.81 23.76 -2.73
C GLY A 179 5.15 22.30 -3.06
N LEU A 180 4.23 21.39 -2.78
CA LEU A 180 4.27 20.01 -3.26
C LEU A 180 3.50 19.89 -4.58
N PRO A 181 3.75 18.82 -5.36
CA PRO A 181 2.96 18.54 -6.56
C PRO A 181 1.48 18.45 -6.30
N THR A 182 0.72 18.65 -7.37
CA THR A 182 -0.69 18.32 -7.47
C THR A 182 -0.91 16.80 -7.53
N HIS A 183 -2.12 16.33 -7.22
CA HIS A 183 -2.55 14.93 -7.40
C HIS A 183 -1.84 13.90 -6.50
N LEU A 184 -1.46 14.32 -5.29
CA LEU A 184 -0.90 13.41 -4.28
C LEU A 184 -1.97 12.43 -3.80
N GLN A 185 -1.58 11.20 -3.47
CA GLN A 185 -2.47 10.33 -2.69
C GLN A 185 -2.73 10.96 -1.30
N ALA A 186 -3.94 10.74 -0.79
CA ALA A 186 -4.41 11.26 0.48
C ALA A 186 -5.12 10.16 1.27
N PRO A 187 -5.40 10.36 2.57
CA PRO A 187 -6.32 9.49 3.30
C PRO A 187 -7.64 9.38 2.52
N PRO A 188 -8.30 8.22 2.53
CA PRO A 188 -9.46 7.99 1.68
C PRO A 188 -10.54 9.04 1.93
N GLN A 189 -10.96 9.70 0.85
CA GLN A 189 -12.06 10.65 0.83
C GLN A 189 -13.08 10.13 -0.20
N PHE A 190 -14.35 10.05 0.19
CA PHE A 190 -15.43 9.51 -0.65
C PHE A 190 -16.60 10.49 -0.76
N GLY A 191 -17.39 10.36 -1.83
CA GLY A 191 -18.63 11.11 -2.02
C GLY A 191 -18.48 12.49 -2.68
N PHE A 192 -17.31 12.79 -3.25
CA PHE A 192 -17.01 14.11 -3.80
C PHE A 192 -17.35 14.21 -5.30
N THR A 193 -17.17 13.15 -6.08
CA THR A 193 -17.48 13.16 -7.51
C THR A 193 -18.90 12.69 -7.84
N GLU A 194 -19.43 13.17 -8.97
CA GLU A 194 -20.63 12.59 -9.59
C GLU A 194 -20.47 11.09 -9.85
N VAL A 195 -19.26 10.62 -10.15
CA VAL A 195 -18.99 9.19 -10.34
C VAL A 195 -19.10 8.44 -9.01
N GLU A 196 -18.45 8.88 -7.94
CA GLU A 196 -18.54 8.28 -6.60
C GLU A 196 -19.95 8.36 -6.02
N LYS A 197 -20.66 9.48 -6.23
CA LYS A 197 -22.08 9.64 -5.86
C LYS A 197 -22.97 8.67 -6.65
N LYS A 198 -22.79 8.55 -7.97
CA LYS A 198 -23.52 7.59 -8.82
C LYS A 198 -23.19 6.13 -8.49
N LEU A 199 -21.96 5.89 -8.06
CA LEU A 199 -21.50 4.59 -7.61
C LEU A 199 -21.82 4.32 -6.14
N GLU A 200 -22.44 5.28 -5.44
CA GLU A 200 -22.77 5.23 -4.02
C GLU A 200 -21.58 4.77 -3.17
N ILE A 201 -20.38 5.31 -3.44
CA ILE A 201 -19.20 5.01 -2.64
C ILE A 201 -19.26 5.88 -1.39
N THR A 202 -19.54 5.24 -0.24
CA THR A 202 -19.80 5.90 1.04
C THR A 202 -18.89 5.37 2.15
N ASP A 203 -19.10 5.84 3.39
CA ASP A 203 -18.52 5.27 4.60
C ASP A 203 -18.75 3.74 4.73
N LYS A 204 -19.79 3.17 4.10
CA LYS A 204 -19.96 1.71 4.05
C LYS A 204 -18.89 1.02 3.19
N SER A 205 -18.39 1.68 2.15
CA SER A 205 -17.32 1.15 1.30
C SER A 205 -15.99 1.06 2.07
N ILE A 206 -15.73 2.01 2.98
CA ILE A 206 -14.60 1.91 3.92
C ILE A 206 -14.75 0.65 4.78
N LYS A 207 -15.92 0.42 5.37
CA LYS A 207 -16.16 -0.77 6.21
C LYS A 207 -15.98 -2.09 5.44
N LEU A 208 -16.35 -2.12 4.15
CA LEU A 208 -16.13 -3.27 3.29
C LEU A 208 -14.64 -3.49 2.99
N SER A 209 -13.89 -2.42 2.73
CA SER A 209 -12.43 -2.52 2.60
C SER A 209 -11.78 -3.02 3.89
N GLU A 210 -12.17 -2.45 5.04
CA GLU A 210 -11.70 -2.89 6.36
C GLU A 210 -12.03 -4.37 6.57
N TYR A 211 -13.20 -4.84 6.14
CA TYR A 211 -13.58 -6.25 6.22
C TYR A 211 -12.61 -7.15 5.44
N ILE A 212 -12.26 -6.79 4.19
CA ILE A 212 -11.31 -7.57 3.39
C ILE A 212 -9.94 -7.64 4.04
N PHE A 213 -9.42 -6.49 4.50
CA PHE A 213 -8.14 -6.44 5.21
C PHE A 213 -8.17 -7.33 6.47
N ASN A 214 -9.22 -7.20 7.28
CA ASN A 214 -9.36 -7.94 8.53
C ASN A 214 -9.46 -9.46 8.30
N GLU A 215 -10.28 -9.90 7.34
CA GLU A 215 -10.42 -11.32 7.02
C GLU A 215 -9.15 -11.91 6.44
N SER A 216 -8.47 -11.18 5.55
CA SER A 216 -7.19 -11.62 4.98
C SER A 216 -6.15 -11.82 6.07
N LEU A 217 -6.07 -10.90 7.03
CA LEU A 217 -5.15 -11.00 8.14
C LEU A 217 -5.53 -12.11 9.12
N ALA A 218 -6.81 -12.25 9.45
CA ALA A 218 -7.29 -13.30 10.36
C ALA A 218 -7.07 -14.70 9.78
N ARG A 219 -7.19 -14.86 8.46
CA ARG A 219 -6.87 -16.12 7.76
C ARG A 219 -5.38 -16.38 7.74
N LEU A 220 -4.56 -15.36 7.44
CA LEU A 220 -3.09 -15.47 7.51
C LEU A 220 -2.62 -15.90 8.90
N ALA A 221 -3.18 -15.30 9.95
CA ALA A 221 -2.89 -15.65 11.34
C ALA A 221 -3.24 -17.10 11.68
N ARG A 222 -4.38 -17.60 11.19
CA ARG A 222 -4.80 -19.00 11.36
C ARG A 222 -3.91 -19.97 10.59
N PHE A 223 -3.48 -19.59 9.38
CA PHE A 223 -2.59 -20.42 8.57
C PHE A 223 -1.17 -20.51 9.16
N PHE A 224 -0.70 -19.44 9.80
CA PHE A 224 0.60 -19.38 10.45
C PHE A 224 0.50 -19.09 11.96
N PRO A 225 -0.01 -20.03 12.77
CA PRO A 225 -0.38 -19.77 14.17
C PRO A 225 0.81 -19.47 15.09
N GLN A 226 2.03 -19.83 14.69
CA GLN A 226 3.26 -19.57 15.46
C GLN A 226 3.95 -18.25 15.08
N SER A 227 3.45 -17.55 14.06
CA SER A 227 4.10 -16.36 13.51
C SER A 227 3.64 -15.10 14.24
N LYS A 228 4.58 -14.21 14.54
CA LYS A 228 4.27 -12.89 15.11
C LYS A 228 3.89 -11.91 14.00
N ILE A 229 2.61 -11.59 13.88
CA ILE A 229 2.10 -10.66 12.87
C ILE A 229 2.14 -9.22 13.40
N LYS A 230 2.64 -8.32 12.55
CA LYS A 230 2.82 -6.89 12.83
C LYS A 230 2.21 -6.08 11.68
N ILE A 231 1.18 -5.30 11.98
CA ILE A 231 0.60 -4.36 11.02
C ILE A 231 1.45 -3.09 11.01
N VAL A 232 1.95 -2.71 9.83
CA VAL A 232 2.73 -1.50 9.60
C VAL A 232 1.85 -0.51 8.86
N TYR A 233 1.41 0.53 9.55
CA TYR A 233 0.62 1.61 8.97
C TYR A 233 1.55 2.63 8.32
N ILE A 234 1.41 2.83 7.00
CA ILE A 234 2.16 3.80 6.21
C ILE A 234 1.22 4.97 5.85
N PRO A 235 1.52 6.21 6.26
CA PRO A 235 0.73 7.38 5.89
C PRO A 235 0.82 7.64 4.39
N SER A 236 -0.24 8.21 3.82
CA SER A 236 -0.26 8.77 2.47
C SER A 236 0.76 9.92 2.34
N PRO A 237 1.11 10.34 1.11
CA PRO A 237 1.98 11.50 0.89
C PRO A 237 1.40 12.74 1.57
N VAL A 238 0.09 13.02 1.44
CA VAL A 238 -0.56 14.15 2.13
C VAL A 238 -0.39 14.09 3.65
N SER A 239 -0.56 12.92 4.27
CA SER A 239 -0.37 12.76 5.73
C SER A 239 1.09 12.80 6.18
N SER A 240 2.02 12.49 5.28
CA SER A 240 3.46 12.48 5.55
C SER A 240 4.07 13.88 5.65
N TYR A 241 3.47 14.89 5.02
CA TYR A 241 3.96 16.27 5.02
C TYR A 241 3.16 17.16 5.96
N ASN A 242 3.82 18.14 6.56
CA ASN A 242 3.14 19.17 7.35
C ASN A 242 2.44 20.19 6.45
N ILE A 243 1.29 19.82 5.90
CA ILE A 243 0.48 20.69 5.05
C ILE A 243 -0.09 21.85 5.88
N VAL A 244 0.19 23.07 5.42
CA VAL A 244 -0.23 24.35 6.00
C VAL A 244 -1.22 25.11 5.11
N SER A 245 -1.46 24.67 3.88
CA SER A 245 -2.58 25.18 3.08
C SER A 245 -3.92 24.70 3.65
N SER A 246 -4.97 25.51 3.51
CA SER A 246 -6.33 25.11 3.93
C SER A 246 -6.91 23.99 3.07
N HIS A 247 -6.45 23.89 1.82
CA HIS A 247 -6.89 22.89 0.86
C HIS A 247 -5.71 22.09 0.31
N ILE A 248 -6.04 20.86 -0.08
CA ILE A 248 -5.16 19.95 -0.78
C ILE A 248 -5.76 19.59 -2.13
N HIS A 249 -4.88 19.33 -3.07
CA HIS A 249 -5.21 18.74 -4.35
C HIS A 249 -4.68 17.32 -4.39
N TYR A 250 -5.60 16.36 -4.39
CA TYR A 250 -5.31 14.96 -4.16
C TYR A 250 -5.94 14.08 -5.22
N ARG A 251 -5.53 12.82 -5.21
CA ARG A 251 -6.04 11.77 -6.06
C ARG A 251 -6.89 10.81 -5.23
N GLY A 252 -8.15 10.66 -5.62
CA GLY A 252 -9.13 9.78 -4.99
C GLY A 252 -9.29 8.45 -5.71
N PHE A 253 -10.47 7.83 -5.54
CA PHE A 253 -10.80 6.56 -6.14
C PHE A 253 -10.68 6.60 -7.68
N MET A 254 -10.23 5.50 -8.31
CA MET A 254 -9.99 5.42 -9.76
C MET A 254 -9.08 6.52 -10.34
N GLN A 255 -8.18 7.06 -9.51
CA GLN A 255 -7.24 8.11 -9.91
C GLN A 255 -7.90 9.47 -10.24
N TYR A 256 -9.17 9.67 -9.89
CA TYR A 256 -9.84 10.96 -10.07
C TYR A 256 -9.21 12.04 -9.19
N ILE A 257 -9.21 13.26 -9.68
CA ILE A 257 -8.48 14.37 -9.10
C ILE A 257 -9.46 15.31 -8.39
N HIS A 258 -9.14 15.69 -7.15
CA HIS A 258 -10.01 16.48 -6.28
C HIS A 258 -9.27 17.58 -5.55
N VAL A 259 -10.00 18.64 -5.23
CA VAL A 259 -9.61 19.62 -4.22
C VAL A 259 -10.48 19.38 -2.99
N GLY A 260 -9.86 19.23 -1.83
CA GLY A 260 -10.55 19.01 -0.56
C GLY A 260 -9.88 19.75 0.57
N GLU A 261 -10.58 19.87 1.69
CA GLU A 261 -10.03 20.55 2.87
C GLU A 261 -8.95 19.71 3.55
N THR A 262 -7.84 20.35 3.92
CA THR A 262 -6.75 19.70 4.67
C THR A 262 -7.24 19.16 6.01
N ALA A 263 -8.21 19.83 6.65
CA ALA A 263 -8.81 19.40 7.91
C ALA A 263 -9.54 18.04 7.78
N ILE A 264 -10.29 17.84 6.70
CA ILE A 264 -11.00 16.59 6.41
C ILE A 264 -10.00 15.45 6.17
N ALA A 265 -8.92 15.69 5.41
CA ALA A 265 -7.87 14.70 5.22
C ALA A 265 -7.25 14.26 6.56
N LYS A 266 -6.95 15.23 7.45
CA LYS A 266 -6.45 14.95 8.80
C LYS A 266 -7.43 14.14 9.64
N GLU A 267 -8.73 14.44 9.58
CA GLU A 267 -9.76 13.66 10.29
C GLU A 267 -9.80 12.22 9.78
N ASN A 268 -9.82 12.03 8.45
CA ASN A 268 -9.86 10.71 7.83
C ASN A 268 -8.61 9.88 8.16
N HIS A 269 -7.43 10.51 8.23
CA HIS A 269 -6.22 9.85 8.72
C HIS A 269 -6.42 9.27 10.12
N PHE A 270 -6.90 10.09 11.07
CA PHE A 270 -7.14 9.64 12.43
C PHE A 270 -8.21 8.55 12.52
N LYS A 271 -9.30 8.69 11.75
CA LYS A 271 -10.39 7.71 11.68
C LYS A 271 -9.83 6.35 11.23
N LEU A 272 -9.15 6.31 10.09
CA LEU A 272 -8.60 5.08 9.53
C LEU A 272 -7.51 4.46 10.41
N CYS A 273 -6.54 5.25 10.85
CA CYS A 273 -5.48 4.76 11.74
C CYS A 273 -6.08 4.14 13.02
N LYS A 274 -7.06 4.80 13.65
CA LYS A 274 -7.71 4.28 14.86
C LYS A 274 -8.48 3.00 14.58
N THR A 275 -9.11 2.87 13.41
CA THR A 275 -9.80 1.63 13.04
C THR A 275 -8.82 0.46 12.93
N ILE A 276 -7.73 0.63 12.16
CA ILE A 276 -6.72 -0.43 12.00
C ILE A 276 -6.05 -0.77 13.34
N LYS A 277 -5.76 0.24 14.17
CA LYS A 277 -5.24 0.04 15.53
C LYS A 277 -6.18 -0.80 16.40
N ARG A 278 -7.48 -0.45 16.44
CA ARG A 278 -8.48 -1.18 17.22
C ARG A 278 -8.60 -2.63 16.78
N PHE A 279 -8.53 -2.88 15.47
CA PHE A 279 -8.51 -4.24 14.94
C PHE A 279 -7.27 -5.00 15.41
N ALA A 280 -6.08 -4.38 15.35
CA ALA A 280 -4.85 -4.96 15.86
C ALA A 280 -4.96 -5.31 17.36
N GLU A 281 -5.50 -4.40 18.18
CA GLU A 281 -5.76 -4.61 19.61
C GLU A 281 -6.68 -5.81 19.82
N PHE A 282 -7.80 -5.87 19.10
CA PHE A 282 -8.78 -6.94 19.21
C PHE A 282 -8.20 -8.32 18.84
N GLN A 283 -7.31 -8.38 17.86
CA GLN A 283 -6.66 -9.61 17.40
C GLN A 283 -5.37 -9.95 18.18
N GLY A 284 -4.96 -9.12 19.15
CA GLY A 284 -3.69 -9.31 19.86
C GLY A 284 -2.45 -9.17 18.97
N LEU A 285 -2.53 -8.35 17.91
CA LEU A 285 -1.46 -8.11 16.95
C LEU A 285 -0.72 -6.81 17.27
N SER A 286 0.54 -6.71 16.82
CA SER A 286 1.26 -5.43 16.94
C SER A 286 0.79 -4.45 15.87
N PHE A 287 0.66 -3.18 16.26
CA PHE A 287 0.38 -2.06 15.37
C PHE A 287 1.54 -1.06 15.44
N ILE A 288 2.17 -0.83 14.29
CA ILE A 288 3.33 0.03 14.13
C ILE A 288 2.91 1.20 13.25
N ASN A 289 2.90 2.39 13.82
CA ASN A 289 2.53 3.61 13.11
C ASN A 289 3.78 4.38 12.70
N THR A 290 4.06 4.39 11.40
CA THR A 290 5.26 5.04 10.84
C THR A 290 5.07 6.54 10.56
N THR A 291 3.87 7.08 10.82
CA THR A 291 3.54 8.48 10.54
C THR A 291 4.48 9.46 11.22
N LYS A 292 4.81 9.23 12.50
CA LYS A 292 5.73 10.11 13.24
C LYS A 292 7.12 10.16 12.61
N SER A 293 7.70 9.00 12.29
CA SER A 293 9.07 8.90 11.80
C SER A 293 9.20 9.46 10.38
N LEU A 294 8.24 9.15 9.51
CA LEU A 294 8.19 9.68 8.15
C LEU A 294 7.96 11.19 8.14
N ARG A 295 6.99 11.70 8.92
CA ARG A 295 6.73 13.14 9.01
C ARG A 295 7.87 13.93 9.62
N GLN A 296 8.58 13.38 10.62
CA GLN A 296 9.79 14.02 11.13
C GLN A 296 10.86 14.14 10.04
N ALA A 297 11.00 13.13 9.18
CA ALA A 297 11.92 13.19 8.06
C ALA A 297 11.53 14.25 7.02
N THR A 298 10.23 14.50 6.81
CA THR A 298 9.76 15.52 5.86
C THR A 298 10.06 16.95 6.31
N LEU A 299 10.24 17.19 7.60
CA LEU A 299 10.66 18.51 8.10
C LEU A 299 12.00 18.99 7.54
N SER A 300 12.86 18.07 7.07
CA SER A 300 14.19 18.39 6.55
C SER A 300 14.43 17.96 5.10
N GLY A 301 13.39 17.59 4.36
CA GLY A 301 13.48 17.31 2.93
C GLY A 301 12.49 16.25 2.46
N PHE A 302 12.42 16.05 1.14
CA PHE A 302 11.45 15.15 0.53
C PHE A 302 11.75 13.67 0.80
N ILE A 303 10.70 12.92 1.11
CA ILE A 303 10.74 11.45 1.23
C ILE A 303 9.98 10.75 0.10
N HIS A 304 9.45 11.54 -0.84
CA HIS A 304 8.81 11.14 -2.09
C HIS A 304 9.46 11.92 -3.24
N GLY A 305 9.15 11.58 -4.49
CA GLY A 305 9.58 12.33 -5.67
C GLY A 305 11.05 12.16 -6.05
N PRO A 306 11.52 12.89 -7.08
CA PRO A 306 10.71 13.73 -7.98
C PRO A 306 9.99 12.92 -9.08
N LEU A 307 10.40 11.67 -9.31
CA LEU A 307 9.84 10.81 -10.37
C LEU A 307 8.49 10.21 -9.98
N ASP A 308 8.33 9.90 -8.70
CA ASP A 308 7.17 9.21 -8.15
C ASP A 308 6.81 9.83 -6.81
N TRP A 309 5.63 10.42 -6.73
CA TRP A 309 5.12 11.04 -5.50
C TRP A 309 4.13 10.16 -4.73
N ASP A 310 3.78 9.00 -5.28
CA ASP A 310 2.89 8.02 -4.67
C ASP A 310 3.65 7.01 -3.81
N HIS A 311 4.95 6.83 -4.06
CA HIS A 311 5.80 5.92 -3.28
C HIS A 311 6.99 6.64 -2.65
N LEU A 312 7.48 6.08 -1.54
CA LEU A 312 8.67 6.58 -0.87
C LEU A 312 9.86 6.56 -1.84
N ASN A 313 10.65 7.63 -1.84
CA ASN A 313 11.97 7.64 -2.47
C ASN A 313 12.98 6.89 -1.59
N GLN A 314 14.24 6.83 -2.02
CA GLN A 314 15.31 6.15 -1.27
C GLN A 314 15.43 6.63 0.18
N ARG A 315 15.30 7.95 0.43
CA ARG A 315 15.34 8.53 1.78
C ARG A 315 14.14 8.07 2.60
N GLY A 316 12.94 8.07 2.01
CA GLY A 316 11.72 7.58 2.66
C GLY A 316 11.84 6.10 3.06
N TYR A 317 12.28 5.25 2.14
CA TYR A 317 12.50 3.83 2.46
C TYR A 317 13.58 3.63 3.51
N LYS A 318 14.63 4.45 3.54
CA LYS A 318 15.64 4.40 4.61
C LYS A 318 15.02 4.71 5.97
N VAL A 319 14.23 5.77 6.08
CA VAL A 319 13.54 6.16 7.32
C VAL A 319 12.57 5.07 7.78
N LEU A 320 11.74 4.54 6.86
CA LEU A 320 10.82 3.44 7.14
C LEU A 320 11.59 2.21 7.67
N SER A 321 12.65 1.81 6.97
CA SER A 321 13.42 0.61 7.32
C SER A 321 14.20 0.77 8.62
N ASP A 322 14.72 1.97 8.90
CA ASP A 322 15.37 2.30 10.17
C ASP A 322 14.40 2.14 11.34
N ASP A 323 13.15 2.55 11.16
CA ASP A 323 12.13 2.43 12.20
C ASP A 323 11.66 0.99 12.40
N LEU A 324 11.48 0.25 11.30
CA LEU A 324 11.09 -1.16 11.33
C LEU A 324 12.20 -2.07 11.86
N ALA A 325 13.48 -1.80 11.55
CA ALA A 325 14.61 -2.59 12.04
C ALA A 325 14.69 -2.61 13.58
N LYS A 326 14.28 -1.52 14.26
CA LYS A 326 14.24 -1.44 15.72
C LYS A 326 13.35 -2.51 16.35
N LEU A 327 12.32 -2.98 15.63
CA LEU A 327 11.44 -4.06 16.08
C LEU A 327 12.18 -5.39 16.30
N PHE A 328 13.32 -5.56 15.65
CA PHE A 328 14.10 -6.80 15.67
C PHE A 328 15.41 -6.65 16.45
N LEU A 329 15.97 -5.44 16.51
CA LEU A 329 17.22 -5.17 17.22
C LEU A 329 17.00 -4.96 18.72
N VAL A 330 15.84 -4.43 19.13
CA VAL A 330 15.51 -4.23 20.53
C VAL A 330 14.80 -5.48 21.05
N LYS A 331 15.38 -6.18 22.03
CA LYS A 331 14.73 -7.26 22.77
C LYS A 331 13.63 -6.69 23.68
N LYS A 332 12.55 -6.21 23.10
CA LYS A 332 11.28 -5.99 23.81
C LYS A 332 10.35 -7.13 23.43
N GLU A 333 10.09 -8.00 24.40
CA GLU A 333 9.03 -8.97 24.30
C GLU A 333 7.68 -8.26 24.50
N GLY A 334 6.69 -8.61 23.69
CA GLY A 334 5.33 -8.09 23.79
C GLY A 334 4.76 -7.49 22.50
N ILE A 335 3.49 -7.11 22.58
CA ILE A 335 2.74 -6.46 21.51
C ILE A 335 3.09 -4.96 21.51
N ARG A 336 3.60 -4.44 20.39
CA ARG A 336 3.77 -2.99 20.20
C ARG A 336 2.46 -2.39 19.73
N MET A 337 2.03 -1.29 20.35
CA MET A 337 0.77 -0.63 20.04
C MET A 337 0.99 0.88 19.95
N ASP A 338 1.35 1.36 18.76
CA ASP A 338 1.64 2.77 18.55
C ASP A 338 0.37 3.64 18.53
N ASN A 339 0.49 4.88 18.97
CA ASN A 339 -0.60 5.85 18.91
C ASN A 339 -0.81 6.36 17.47
N CYS A 340 -2.06 6.70 17.15
CA CYS A 340 -2.37 7.47 15.95
C CYS A 340 -1.98 8.92 16.17
N VAL A 341 -1.14 9.45 15.29
CA VAL A 341 -0.59 10.81 15.34
C VAL A 341 -0.64 11.40 13.94
N TYR A 342 -0.77 12.72 13.84
CA TYR A 342 -0.76 13.43 12.57
C TYR A 342 0.26 14.55 12.58
#